data_AF-A0A7V8NQ31-F1
#
_entry.id   AF-A0A7V8NQ31-F1
#
_cell.length_a   1.000
_cell.length_b   1.000
_cell.length_c   1.000
_cell.angle_alpha   90.00
_cell.angle_beta   90.00
_cell.angle_gamma   90.00
#
_symmetry.space_group_name_H-M   'P 1'
#
loop_
_entity.id
_entity.type
_entity.pdbx_description
1 polymer ?
#
loop_
_entity_poly.entity_id
_entity_poly.type
_entity_poly.pdbx_seq_one_letter_code
_entity_poly.pdbx_strand_id
1 'polypeptide(L)'
;MRTTITLDDHLLQRLKKRAAESGTSVSGLIERAVRLLLQSSAPQRRDRFDLVTFGEGGRFTTLNIDKTASLLEVDDVERFGRQR
;
A
#
# COMPACT_ATOMS: atom_id res chain seq x y z
N MET A 1 -25.17 -22.07 -5.07
CA MET A 1 -25.25 -23.51 -4.73
C MET A 1 -24.87 -23.68 -3.26
N ARG A 2 -25.51 -24.60 -2.51
CA ARG A 2 -25.13 -24.90 -1.12
C ARG A 2 -24.20 -26.10 -1.12
N THR A 3 -23.01 -25.94 -0.55
CA THR A 3 -22.00 -27.00 -0.47
C THR A 3 -21.61 -27.19 0.98
N THR A 4 -21.46 -28.45 1.40
CA THR A 4 -20.89 -28.80 2.71
C THR A 4 -19.42 -29.15 2.51
N ILE A 5 -18.54 -28.56 3.32
CA ILE A 5 -17.10 -28.78 3.29
C ILE A 5 -16.61 -29.09 4.70
N THR A 6 -15.53 -29.85 4.80
CA THR A 6 -14.89 -30.17 6.09
C THR A 6 -13.83 -29.11 6.39
N LEU A 7 -13.86 -28.53 7.59
CA LEU A 7 -12.83 -27.61 8.09
C LEU A 7 -12.36 -28.07 9.46
N ASP A 8 -11.10 -27.78 9.74
CA ASP A 8 -10.57 -27.83 11.09
C ASP A 8 -11.30 -26.84 12.02
N ASP A 9 -11.53 -27.24 13.27
CA ASP A 9 -12.30 -26.47 14.25
C ASP A 9 -11.62 -25.13 14.59
N HIS A 10 -10.29 -25.11 14.73
CA HIS A 10 -9.57 -23.87 14.99
C HIS A 10 -9.69 -22.91 13.81
N LEU A 11 -9.65 -23.44 12.57
CA LEU A 11 -9.87 -22.64 11.38
C LEU A 11 -11.28 -22.06 11.34
N LEU A 12 -12.31 -22.85 11.69
CA LEU A 12 -13.69 -22.37 11.76
C LEU A 12 -13.85 -21.23 12.77
N GLN A 13 -13.22 -21.34 13.95
CA GLN A 13 -13.27 -20.27 14.96
C GLN A 13 -12.62 -18.97 14.45
N ARG A 14 -11.47 -19.08 13.79
CA ARG A 14 -10.79 -17.92 13.19
C ARG A 14 -11.63 -17.27 12.09
N LEU A 15 -12.30 -18.07 11.26
CA LEU A 15 -13.20 -17.57 10.21
C LEU A 15 -14.39 -16.82 10.82
N LYS A 16 -15.02 -17.36 11.88
CA LYS A 16 -16.12 -16.69 12.58
C LYS A 16 -15.69 -15.35 13.16
N LYS A 17 -14.54 -15.30 13.84
CA LYS A 17 -13.98 -14.07 14.39
C LYS A 17 -13.75 -13.03 13.29
N ARG A 18 -13.09 -13.43 12.20
CA ARG A 18 -12.80 -12.54 11.07
C ARG A 18 -14.07 -12.04 10.38
N ALA A 19 -15.06 -12.91 10.24
CA ALA A 19 -16.36 -12.57 9.64
C ALA A 19 -17.08 -11.51 10.50
N ALA A 20 -17.10 -11.68 11.82
CA ALA A 20 -17.66 -10.70 12.76
C ALA A 20 -16.93 -9.34 12.69
N GLU A 21 -15.59 -9.35 12.72
CA GLU A 21 -14.78 -8.13 12.61
C GLU A 21 -14.97 -7.39 11.27
N SER A 22 -15.27 -8.13 10.20
CA SER A 22 -15.46 -7.56 8.86
C SER A 22 -16.93 -7.28 8.52
N GLY A 23 -17.86 -7.50 9.46
CA GLY A 23 -19.29 -7.27 9.25
C GLY A 23 -19.91 -8.15 8.16
N THR A 24 -19.39 -9.36 7.96
CA THR A 24 -19.87 -10.29 6.93
C THR A 24 -20.19 -11.68 7.51
N SER A 25 -20.80 -12.55 6.71
CA SER A 25 -21.05 -13.94 7.09
C SER A 25 -19.83 -14.83 6.78
N VAL A 26 -19.71 -15.96 7.49
CA VAL A 26 -18.65 -16.95 7.19
C VAL A 26 -18.73 -17.43 5.73
N SER A 27 -19.94 -17.66 5.21
CA SER A 27 -20.16 -18.05 3.81
C SER A 27 -19.69 -16.97 2.84
N GLY A 28 -19.98 -15.69 3.10
CA GLY A 28 -19.54 -14.58 2.26
C GLY A 28 -18.02 -14.39 2.28
N LEU A 29 -17.39 -14.60 3.45
CA LEU A 29 -15.94 -14.58 3.59
C LEU A 29 -15.29 -15.70 2.77
N ILE A 30 -15.84 -16.93 2.85
CA ILE A 30 -15.35 -18.09 2.09
C ILE A 30 -15.52 -17.84 0.58
N GLU A 31 -16.68 -17.37 0.13
CA GLU A 31 -16.92 -17.08 -1.29
C GLU A 31 -15.89 -16.09 -1.83
N ARG A 32 -15.65 -14.99 -1.11
CA ARG A 32 -14.68 -13.97 -1.50
C ARG A 32 -13.26 -14.54 -1.58
N ALA A 33 -12.86 -15.35 -0.59
CA ALA A 33 -11.55 -15.97 -0.58
C ALA A 33 -11.36 -16.94 -1.76
N VAL A 34 -12.34 -17.80 -2.04
CA VAL A 34 -12.31 -18.72 -3.17
C VAL A 34 -12.25 -17.95 -4.50
N ARG A 35 -13.04 -16.88 -4.64
CA ARG A 35 -13.01 -16.03 -5.83
C ARG A 35 -11.63 -15.41 -6.05
N LEU A 36 -11.02 -14.86 -5.01
CA LEU A 36 -9.66 -14.29 -5.10
C LEU A 36 -8.62 -15.35 -5.45
N LEU A 37 -8.72 -16.54 -4.86
CA LEU A 37 -7.83 -17.66 -5.15
C LEU A 37 -7.91 -18.07 -6.62
N LEU A 38 -9.13 -18.18 -7.17
CA LEU A 38 -9.35 -18.55 -8.57
C LEU A 38 -8.93 -17.44 -9.55
N GLN A 39 -9.14 -16.17 -9.17
CA GLN A 39 -8.70 -15.00 -9.94
C GLN A 39 -7.17 -14.86 -9.96
N SER A 40 -6.49 -15.32 -8.92
CA SER A 40 -5.02 -15.26 -8.81
C SER A 40 -4.30 -16.29 -9.70
N SER A 41 -4.98 -16.85 -10.71
CA SER A 41 -4.37 -17.76 -11.67
C SER A 41 -3.25 -17.03 -12.43
N ALA A 42 -2.04 -17.51 -12.15
CA ALA A 42 -0.73 -17.00 -12.52
C ALA A 42 -0.33 -15.69 -11.81
N PRO A 43 0.76 -15.65 -11.02
CA PRO A 43 1.55 -14.43 -10.97
C PRO A 43 1.91 -14.15 -12.43
N GLN A 44 1.21 -13.18 -13.04
CA GLN A 44 1.65 -12.62 -14.30
C GLN A 44 3.09 -12.22 -14.02
N ARG A 45 4.04 -12.92 -14.67
CA ARG A 45 5.46 -12.59 -14.60
C ARG A 45 5.46 -11.09 -14.84
N ARG A 46 5.76 -10.30 -13.80
CA ARG A 46 5.80 -8.86 -13.94
C ARG A 46 6.94 -8.67 -14.92
N ASP A 47 6.60 -8.49 -16.20
CA ASP A 47 7.57 -8.03 -17.15
C ASP A 47 8.17 -6.78 -16.52
N ARG A 48 9.49 -6.71 -16.53
CA ARG A 48 10.19 -5.54 -16.02
C ARG A 48 9.55 -4.34 -16.69
N PHE A 49 8.88 -3.52 -15.89
CA PHE A 49 8.34 -2.27 -16.39
C PHE A 49 9.53 -1.33 -16.50
N ASP A 50 9.98 -1.12 -17.74
CA ASP A 50 10.97 -0.10 -18.04
C ASP A 50 10.25 1.24 -18.16
N LEU A 51 10.39 2.08 -17.12
CA LEU A 51 9.91 3.45 -17.16
C LEU A 51 10.78 4.24 -18.14
N VAL A 52 10.24 4.58 -19.31
CA VAL A 52 10.91 5.46 -20.27
C VAL A 52 10.93 6.87 -19.66
N THR A 53 12.05 7.23 -19.03
CA THR A 53 12.30 8.58 -18.52
C THR A 53 12.76 9.48 -19.66
N PHE A 54 12.33 10.74 -19.69
CA PHE A 54 12.87 11.75 -20.59
C PHE A 54 13.66 12.80 -19.79
N GLY A 55 14.67 13.40 -20.42
CA GLY A 55 15.55 14.41 -19.82
C GLY A 55 16.97 13.89 -19.54
N GLU A 56 17.91 14.81 -19.37
CA GLU A 56 19.24 14.50 -18.85
C GLU A 56 19.14 14.43 -17.32
N GLY A 57 19.53 13.31 -16.72
CA GLY A 57 19.50 13.15 -15.27
C GLY A 57 20.16 14.32 -14.55
N GLY A 58 19.47 14.89 -13.56
CA GLY A 58 19.97 16.00 -12.75
C GLY A 58 20.75 15.55 -11.52
N ARG A 59 21.43 16.49 -10.85
CA ARG A 59 21.94 16.24 -9.49
C ARG A 59 20.75 16.17 -8.54
N PHE A 60 20.49 14.98 -8.01
CA PHE A 60 19.58 14.83 -6.89
C PHE A 60 20.18 15.54 -5.67
N THR A 61 19.51 16.58 -5.20
CA THR A 61 19.85 17.21 -3.92
C THR A 61 19.34 16.31 -2.79
N THR A 62 20.12 16.19 -1.71
CA THR A 62 19.66 15.53 -0.48
C THR A 62 18.68 16.40 0.31
N LEU A 63 18.50 17.67 -0.09
CA LEU A 63 17.53 18.55 0.53
C LEU A 63 16.12 18.15 0.09
N ASN A 64 15.25 17.99 1.09
CA ASN A 64 13.83 17.76 0.85
C ASN A 64 13.18 19.06 0.36
N ILE A 65 12.99 19.16 -0.96
CA ILE A 65 12.35 20.29 -1.65
C ILE A 65 10.84 20.43 -1.36
N ASP A 66 10.21 19.48 -0.66
CA ASP A 66 8.85 19.67 -0.14
C ASP A 66 8.84 20.52 1.14
N LYS A 67 10.02 20.80 1.72
CA LYS A 67 10.21 21.67 2.89
C LYS A 67 10.87 23.00 2.54
N THR A 68 10.58 23.56 1.37
CA THR A 68 11.17 24.83 0.90
C THR A 68 10.98 25.98 1.88
N ALA A 69 9.87 26.00 2.63
CA ALA A 69 9.60 27.02 3.65
C ALA A 69 10.73 27.09 4.71
N SER A 70 11.17 25.94 5.24
CA SER A 70 12.24 25.91 6.24
C SER A 70 13.61 26.27 5.67
N LEU A 71 13.81 26.12 4.35
CA LEU A 71 15.05 26.55 3.69
C LEU A 71 15.08 28.07 3.50
N LEU A 72 13.93 28.67 3.18
CA LEU A 72 13.78 30.12 3.04
C LEU A 72 13.93 30.84 4.38
N GLU A 73 13.40 30.27 5.47
CA GLU A 73 13.54 30.84 6.82
C GLU A 73 15.01 30.94 7.26
N VAL A 74 15.85 29.95 6.92
CA VAL A 74 17.28 29.97 7.24
C VAL A 74 18.01 31.04 6.41
N ASP A 75 17.73 31.14 5.11
CA ASP A 75 18.32 32.18 4.24
C ASP A 75 17.93 33.59 4.71
N ASP A 76 16.66 33.80 5.06
CA ASP A 76 16.16 35.07 5.58
C ASP A 76 16.84 35.48 6.89
N VAL A 77 17.02 34.52 7.81
CA VAL A 77 17.74 34.77 9.07
C VAL A 77 19.21 35.11 8.83
N GLU A 78 19.90 34.40 7.94
CA GLU A 78 21.30 34.69 7.62
C GLU A 78 21.47 36.06 6.95
N ARG A 79 20.54 36.42 6.06
CA ARG A 79 20.65 37.62 5.21
C ARG A 79 20.17 38.89 5.91
N PHE A 80 19.12 38.79 6.72
CA PHE A 80 18.48 39.96 7.34
C PHE A 80 18.58 39.97 8.88
N GLY A 81 18.98 38.86 9.52
CA GLY A 81 19.12 38.78 10.98
C GLY A 81 20.27 39.60 11.57
N ARG A 82 21.24 40.03 10.75
CA ARG A 82 22.36 40.90 11.16
C ARG A 82 22.07 42.40 11.05
N GLN A 83 20.91 42.81 10.57
CA GLN A 83 20.54 44.23 10.41
C GLN A 83 19.84 44.87 11.63
N ARG A 84 20.02 44.31 12.83
CA ARG A 84 19.59 44.93 14.08
C ARG A 84 20.75 45.20 15.02
#